data_AF-A0A166FS26-F1
#
_entry.id   AF-A0A166FS26-F1
#
_cell.length_a   1.000
_cell.length_b   1.000
_cell.length_c   1.000
_cell.angle_alpha   90.00
_cell.angle_beta   90.00
_cell.angle_gamma   90.00
#
_symmetry.space_group_name_H-M   'P 1'
#
loop_
_entity.id
_entity.type
_entity.pdbx_description
1 polymer ?
#
loop_
_entity_poly.entity_id
_entity_poly.type
_entity_poly.pdbx_seq_one_letter_code
_entity_poly.pdbx_strand_id
1 'polypeptide(L)'
;MDYPFDQNDVIASVKSLSDVELSDDILNSLLPIAYGLIKPLNIPINDKFVWNQIMEMKMLSLIWINSDLGKGILVDNFKDLHTQYNGNAVNQWEELLNDFLIRYGYSGWRTKLG
;
A
#
# COMPACT_ATOMS: atom_id res chain seq x y z
N MET A 1 11.97 -12.85 9.45
CA MET A 1 10.76 -13.42 8.82
C MET A 1 11.04 -13.50 7.35
N ASP A 2 10.79 -14.64 6.71
CA ASP A 2 10.91 -14.75 5.26
C ASP A 2 9.66 -14.15 4.63
N TYR A 3 9.83 -13.00 3.99
CA TYR A 3 8.77 -12.36 3.24
C TYR A 3 8.63 -12.99 1.84
N PRO A 4 7.42 -13.04 1.26
CA PRO A 4 7.19 -13.56 -0.09
C PRO A 4 7.57 -12.58 -1.21
N PHE A 5 8.25 -11.49 -0.88
CA PHE A 5 8.70 -10.42 -1.76
C PHE A 5 10.17 -10.11 -1.49
N ASP A 6 10.84 -9.46 -2.45
CA ASP A 6 12.19 -8.94 -2.26
C ASP A 6 12.11 -7.56 -1.61
N GLN A 7 12.61 -7.45 -0.37
CA GLN A 7 12.58 -6.21 0.39
C GLN A 7 13.40 -5.09 -0.27
N ASN A 8 14.55 -5.41 -0.86
CA ASN A 8 15.42 -4.42 -1.46
C ASN A 8 14.82 -3.87 -2.75
N ASP A 9 14.23 -4.75 -3.57
CA ASP A 9 13.55 -4.34 -4.80
C ASP A 9 12.34 -3.46 -4.48
N VAL A 10 11.52 -3.85 -3.49
CA VAL A 10 10.37 -3.05 -3.04
C VAL A 10 10.82 -1.68 -2.53
N ILE A 11 11.82 -1.60 -1.67
CA ILE A 11 12.34 -0.33 -1.14
C ILE A 11 12.88 0.56 -2.27
N ALA A 12 13.66 0.00 -3.19
CA ALA A 12 14.22 0.74 -4.31
C ALA A 12 13.12 1.29 -5.22
N SER A 13 12.10 0.47 -5.51
CA SER A 13 10.95 0.88 -6.32
C SER A 13 10.14 1.99 -5.64
N VAL A 14 9.82 1.82 -4.35
CA VAL A 14 9.10 2.84 -3.56
C VAL A 14 9.86 4.16 -3.53
N LYS A 15 11.19 4.14 -3.35
CA LYS A 15 12.02 5.35 -3.42
C LYS A 15 11.96 6.01 -4.80
N SER A 16 11.94 5.22 -5.87
CA SER A 16 11.89 5.76 -7.24
C SER A 16 10.55 6.41 -7.60
N LEU A 17 9.46 5.94 -6.99
CA LEU A 17 8.08 6.36 -7.30
C LEU A 17 7.51 7.36 -6.27
N SER A 18 8.17 7.52 -5.13
CA SER A 18 7.79 8.47 -4.09
C SER A 18 8.24 9.88 -4.47
N ASP A 19 7.32 10.84 -4.40
CA ASP A 19 7.62 12.27 -4.58
C ASP A 19 8.34 12.88 -3.35
N VAL A 20 8.49 12.12 -2.28
CA VAL A 20 9.17 12.52 -1.04
C VAL A 20 10.42 11.69 -0.80
N GLU A 21 11.49 12.34 -0.36
CA GLU A 21 12.72 11.67 0.05
C GLU A 21 12.48 10.96 1.39
N LEU A 22 12.68 9.63 1.39
CA LEU A 22 12.43 8.78 2.55
C LEU A 22 13.70 8.04 2.95
N SER A 23 13.98 8.04 4.26
CA SER A 23 15.08 7.25 4.80
C SER A 23 14.75 5.75 4.74
N ASP A 24 15.78 4.92 4.63
CA ASP A 24 15.63 3.47 4.70
C ASP A 24 15.00 3.03 6.02
N ASP A 25 15.26 3.72 7.13
CA ASP A 25 14.65 3.40 8.43
C ASP A 25 13.13 3.52 8.41
N ILE A 26 12.59 4.58 7.77
CA ILE A 26 11.14 4.75 7.63
C ILE A 26 10.57 3.62 6.76
N LEU A 27 11.20 3.33 5.61
CA LEU A 27 10.72 2.29 4.69
C LEU A 27 10.78 0.89 5.32
N ASN A 28 11.86 0.58 6.05
CA ASN A 28 12.02 -0.65 6.80
C ASN A 28 10.98 -0.78 7.92
N SER A 29 10.56 0.33 8.54
CA SER A 29 9.48 0.32 9.54
C SER A 29 8.09 0.12 8.91
N LEU A 30 7.88 0.60 7.68
CA LEU A 30 6.61 0.48 6.95
C LEU A 30 6.39 -0.90 6.33
N LEU A 31 7.47 -1.57 5.89
CA LEU A 31 7.44 -2.92 5.32
C LEU A 31 6.60 -3.94 6.13
N PRO A 32 6.86 -4.17 7.43
CA PRO A 32 6.08 -5.13 8.22
C PRO A 32 4.62 -4.69 8.39
N ILE A 33 4.33 -3.39 8.40
CA ILE A 33 2.96 -2.85 8.49
C ILE A 33 2.23 -3.16 7.18
N ALA A 34 2.79 -2.76 6.04
CA ALA A 34 2.23 -3.02 4.71
C ALA A 34 1.97 -4.53 4.51
N TYR A 35 2.92 -5.37 4.88
CA TYR A 35 2.75 -6.82 4.80
C TYR A 35 1.62 -7.33 5.70
N GLY A 36 1.53 -6.86 6.95
CA GLY A 36 0.43 -7.21 7.85
C GLY A 36 -0.95 -6.76 7.33
N LEU A 37 -0.99 -5.70 6.53
CA LEU A 37 -2.20 -5.24 5.87
C LEU A 37 -2.60 -6.21 4.74
N ILE A 38 -1.64 -6.64 3.91
CA ILE A 38 -1.81 -7.45 2.70
C ILE A 38 -1.99 -8.96 2.96
N LYS A 39 -1.32 -9.49 3.99
CA LYS A 39 -1.28 -10.93 4.32
C LYS A 39 -2.65 -11.65 4.27
N PRO A 40 -3.78 -11.05 4.66
CA PRO A 40 -5.10 -11.69 4.57
C PRO A 40 -5.64 -11.93 3.15
N LEU A 41 -5.03 -11.38 2.09
CA LEU A 41 -5.52 -11.48 0.70
C LEU A 41 -5.32 -12.87 0.06
N ASN A 42 -4.79 -13.86 0.79
CA ASN A 42 -4.57 -15.24 0.34
C ASN A 42 -3.81 -15.37 -0.99
N ILE A 43 -2.87 -14.46 -1.24
CA ILE A 43 -2.04 -14.48 -2.44
C ILE A 43 -1.01 -15.63 -2.31
N PRO A 44 -0.85 -16.49 -3.33
CA PRO A 44 0.12 -17.58 -3.31
C PRO A 44 1.54 -17.09 -3.00
N ILE A 45 2.22 -17.72 -2.05
CA ILE A 45 3.54 -17.28 -1.55
C ILE A 45 4.64 -17.34 -2.63
N ASN A 46 4.41 -18.12 -3.68
CA ASN A 46 5.32 -18.31 -4.81
C ASN A 46 5.13 -17.27 -5.93
N ASP A 47 4.07 -16.46 -5.90
CA ASP A 47 3.84 -15.40 -6.87
C ASP A 47 4.61 -14.12 -6.48
N LYS A 48 5.94 -14.21 -6.57
CA LYS A 48 6.85 -13.12 -6.17
C LYS A 48 6.57 -11.82 -6.91
N PHE A 49 6.13 -11.89 -8.16
CA PHE A 49 5.80 -10.71 -8.95
C PHE A 49 4.62 -9.96 -8.32
N VAL A 50 3.50 -10.65 -8.08
CA VAL A 50 2.32 -10.07 -7.42
C VAL A 50 2.70 -9.54 -6.05
N TRP A 51 3.46 -10.30 -5.26
CA TRP A 51 3.92 -9.86 -3.94
C TRP A 51 4.78 -8.60 -3.96
N ASN A 52 5.72 -8.45 -4.90
CA ASN A 52 6.51 -7.23 -5.04
C ASN A 52 5.60 -6.03 -5.37
N GLN A 53 4.69 -6.19 -6.35
CA GLN A 53 3.83 -5.11 -6.83
C GLN A 53 2.83 -4.63 -5.77
N ILE A 54 2.16 -5.54 -5.07
CA ILE A 54 1.19 -5.15 -4.03
C ILE A 54 1.88 -4.50 -2.82
N MET A 55 3.11 -4.93 -2.49
CA MET A 55 3.87 -4.36 -1.38
C MET A 55 4.35 -2.94 -1.72
N GLU A 56 4.86 -2.74 -2.94
CA GLU A 56 5.21 -1.44 -3.47
C GLU A 56 4.02 -0.47 -3.41
N MET A 57 2.89 -0.83 -4.01
CA MET A 57 1.69 0.00 -4.02
C MET A 57 1.15 0.26 -2.62
N LYS A 58 1.18 -0.74 -1.73
CA LYS A 58 0.70 -0.55 -0.35
C LYS A 58 1.62 0.36 0.45
N MET A 59 2.93 0.27 0.28
CA MET A 59 3.88 1.19 0.92
C MET A 59 3.69 2.62 0.41
N LEU A 60 3.54 2.82 -0.90
CA LEU A 60 3.28 4.14 -1.49
C LEU A 60 1.95 4.74 -1.00
N SER A 61 0.92 3.91 -0.83
CA SER A 61 -0.33 4.33 -0.20
C SER A 61 -0.12 4.81 1.24
N LEU A 62 0.62 4.05 2.06
CA LEU A 62 0.90 4.43 3.45
C LEU A 62 1.72 5.72 3.54
N ILE A 63 2.67 5.92 2.64
CA ILE A 63 3.44 7.17 2.52
C ILE A 63 2.51 8.32 2.17
N TRP A 64 1.62 8.13 1.18
CA TRP A 64 0.68 9.15 0.74
C TRP A 64 -0.27 9.57 1.86
N ILE A 65 -0.82 8.63 2.64
CA ILE A 65 -1.69 8.94 3.80
C ILE A 65 -0.96 9.80 4.83
N ASN A 66 0.33 9.56 5.05
CA ASN A 66 1.14 10.33 5.99
C ASN A 66 1.68 11.65 5.41
N SER A 67 1.52 11.87 4.10
CA SER A 67 1.92 13.11 3.42
C SER A 67 0.89 14.22 3.61
N ASP A 68 1.27 15.46 3.33
CA ASP A 68 0.33 16.60 3.34
C ASP A 68 -0.92 16.38 2.45
N LEU A 69 -0.82 15.56 1.40
CA LEU A 69 -1.92 15.21 0.51
C LEU A 69 -2.94 14.25 1.17
N GLY A 70 -2.49 13.38 2.07
CA GLY A 70 -3.32 12.40 2.77
C GLY A 70 -3.68 12.77 4.21
N LYS A 71 -3.06 13.83 4.77
CA LYS A 71 -3.24 14.30 6.16
C LYS A 71 -4.70 14.63 6.48
N GLY A 72 -5.43 13.69 7.07
CA GLY A 72 -6.87 13.82 7.41
C GLY A 72 -7.71 12.64 6.91
N ILE A 73 -7.09 11.68 6.24
CA ILE A 73 -7.67 10.36 5.97
C ILE A 73 -7.38 9.46 7.18
N LEU A 74 -8.44 8.96 7.81
CA LEU A 74 -8.40 8.02 8.91
C LEU A 74 -8.49 6.59 8.36
N VAL A 75 -7.73 5.68 8.97
CA VAL A 75 -7.87 4.24 8.73
C VAL A 75 -8.69 3.65 9.87
N ASP A 76 -9.80 2.98 9.58
CA ASP A 76 -10.59 2.31 10.62
C ASP A 76 -10.04 0.91 10.97
N ASN A 77 -10.66 0.25 11.95
CA ASN A 77 -10.28 -1.09 12.40
C ASN A 77 -10.48 -2.19 11.34
N PHE A 78 -11.29 -1.92 10.30
CA PHE A 78 -11.48 -2.80 9.14
C PHE A 78 -10.46 -2.53 8.02
N LYS A 79 -9.52 -1.60 8.24
CA LYS A 79 -8.56 -1.10 7.25
C LYS A 79 -9.24 -0.35 6.11
N ASP A 80 -10.45 0.14 6.32
CA ASP A 80 -11.13 1.03 5.37
C ASP A 80 -10.58 2.45 5.58
N LEU A 81 -10.33 3.14 4.47
CA LEU A 81 -9.92 4.54 4.47
C LEU A 81 -11.16 5.43 4.50
N HIS A 82 -11.23 6.34 5.48
CA HIS A 82 -12.30 7.32 5.64
C HIS A 82 -11.71 8.73 5.61
N THR A 83 -12.28 9.62 4.82
CA THR A 83 -11.84 11.03 4.68
C THR A 83 -12.53 11.90 5.76
N GLN A 84 -11.80 12.82 6.40
CA GLN A 84 -12.40 13.93 7.17
C GLN A 84 -12.61 15.20 6.34
N TYR A 85 -12.12 15.24 5.09
CA TYR A 85 -12.25 16.37 4.20
C TYR A 85 -13.57 16.36 3.44
N ASN A 86 -14.14 17.55 3.22
CA ASN A 86 -15.21 17.81 2.24
C ASN A 86 -14.71 17.75 0.77
N GLY A 87 -13.50 17.25 0.52
CA GLY A 87 -12.87 17.18 -0.79
C GLY A 87 -12.43 15.75 -1.09
N ASN A 88 -12.77 15.28 -2.27
CA ASN A 88 -12.52 13.94 -2.82
C ASN A 88 -11.03 13.59 -2.93
N ALA A 89 -10.28 13.54 -1.84
CA ALA A 89 -8.89 13.10 -1.86
C ALA A 89 -8.83 11.60 -2.15
N VAL A 90 -8.41 11.25 -3.37
CA VAL A 90 -8.28 9.87 -3.83
C VAL A 90 -6.85 9.40 -3.62
N ASN A 91 -6.68 8.32 -2.85
CA ASN A 91 -5.40 7.63 -2.75
C ASN A 91 -5.18 6.79 -4.01
N GLN A 92 -4.49 7.36 -5.00
CA GLN A 92 -4.23 6.72 -6.28
C GLN A 92 -3.55 5.34 -6.15
N TRP A 93 -2.74 5.13 -5.10
CA TRP A 93 -2.03 3.87 -4.91
C TRP A 93 -2.95 2.75 -4.41
N GLU A 94 -4.00 3.08 -3.67
CA GLU A 94 -5.04 2.12 -3.29
C GLU A 94 -5.96 1.79 -4.48
N GLU A 95 -6.24 2.77 -5.34
CA GLU A 95 -6.98 2.53 -6.58
C GLU A 95 -6.20 1.59 -7.51
N LEU A 96 -4.91 1.88 -7.73
CA LEU A 96 -4.01 1.03 -8.52
C LEU A 96 -3.86 -0.37 -7.93
N LEU A 97 -3.71 -0.47 -6.60
CA LEU A 97 -3.66 -1.77 -5.92
C LEU A 97 -4.95 -2.55 -6.14
N ASN A 98 -6.10 -1.91 -6.01
CA ASN A 98 -7.39 -2.56 -6.18
C ASN A 98 -7.59 -3.07 -7.63
N ASP A 99 -7.27 -2.22 -8.61
CA ASP A 99 -7.30 -2.59 -10.02
C ASP A 99 -6.36 -3.75 -10.34
N PHE A 100 -5.15 -3.72 -9.75
CA PHE A 100 -4.17 -4.80 -9.91
C PHE A 100 -4.72 -6.11 -9.32
N LEU A 101 -5.23 -6.11 -8.10
CA LEU A 101 -5.81 -7.29 -7.46
C LEU A 101 -6.95 -7.88 -8.30
N ILE A 102 -7.86 -7.04 -8.81
CA ILE A 102 -8.98 -7.47 -9.66
C ILE A 102 -8.46 -8.12 -10.95
N ARG A 103 -7.46 -7.51 -11.61
CA ARG A 103 -6.87 -8.06 -12.86
C ARG A 103 -6.24 -9.44 -12.67
N TYR A 104 -5.68 -9.71 -11.48
CA TYR A 104 -5.08 -11.00 -11.14
C TYR A 104 -6.08 -11.98 -10.48
N GLY A 105 -7.37 -11.63 -10.45
CA GLY A 105 -8.43 -12.51 -9.93
C GLY A 105 -8.50 -12.57 -8.40
N TYR A 106 -7.83 -11.65 -7.70
CA TYR A 106 -7.93 -11.50 -6.25
C TYR A 106 -9.13 -10.63 -5.88
N SER A 107 -9.68 -10.87 -4.70
CA SER A 107 -10.70 -9.98 -4.16
C SER A 107 -10.08 -8.60 -3.93
N GLY A 108 -10.66 -7.60 -4.59
CA GLY A 108 -10.27 -6.21 -4.41
C GLY A 108 -10.46 -5.73 -2.97
N TRP A 109 -9.73 -4.70 -2.60
CA TRP A 109 -9.93 -4.04 -1.30
C TRP A 109 -11.18 -3.16 -1.35
N ARG A 110 -11.90 -3.05 -0.23
CA ARG A 110 -12.95 -2.04 -0.09
C ARG A 110 -12.31 -0.68 0.16
N THR A 111 -12.26 0.17 -0.87
CA THR A 111 -11.90 1.58 -0.72
C THR A 111 -13.19 2.40 -0.71
N LYS A 112 -13.63 2.90 0.45
CA LYS A 112 -14.77 3.81 0.52
C LYS A 112 -14.27 5.25 0.66
N LEU A 113 -13.93 5.86 -0.48
CA LEU A 113 -13.62 7.28 -0.53
C LEU A 113 -14.94 8.05 -0.53
N GLY A 114 -15.23 8.73 0.59
CA GLY A 114 -16.42 9.56 0.80
C GLY A 114 -16.15 11.02 0.48
#